data_AF-A0A7D4PSZ4-F1
#
_entry.id   AF-A0A7D4PSZ4-F1
#
_cell.length_a   1.000
_cell.length_b   1.000
_cell.length_c   1.000
_cell.angle_alpha   90.00
_cell.angle_beta   90.00
_cell.angle_gamma   90.00
#
_symmetry.space_group_name_H-M   'P 1'
#
loop_
_entity.id
_entity.type
_entity.pdbx_description
1 polymer ?
#
loop_
_entity_poly.entity_id
_entity_poly.type
_entity_poly.pdbx_seq_one_letter_code
_entity_poly.pdbx_strand_id
1 'polypeptide(L)'
;MPDQHPLFPATPSSSSESHTSFDALVAASSAPQQAPAPSQTSSTADASFTTTFRGYDKDEVDTAIARLKARLRAETEEIAFLQERYRLELEAVDAETRDELEQLQAEVTAATERAEQAEQRVAEAAEAAAQNASAAQQAVVAELQAKVDAATQRAETAAAEVQAQVDAATAAARADLERLEAEVAAANARAAQAEAGMTALSEELVADASADSPNRHQFEEVLRVAEEQASVLIRNATIQAERLLEAAREEIQSRRQEAQADAESTRSQAEHEAQQVRLRIETELTAHEAQLEREAAHAAEKVSQAEQEAAAIRSEAEKGAAALRAMVSRETSHQRTEAEEAVRELRLRALEFEESLARRQDDAQQEFLVLHNQAVAHAERITQDANEQVAASLEHAQRVAAKADDFDRLMRAQAAQIEAEAQIRARETLDRARDKAQRIIEMVTTNSQSVLRDAEDRTRQLRWQQHQLTSFMAEVKELIRPEAPREAAAEAPDAPEPAAANEPAAPEHPAQDEPAAQEPAEDAPSEAAENTGEHAPE
;
A
#
# COMPACT_ATOMS: atom_id res chain seq x y z
N MET A 1 42.32 64.13 -3.98
CA MET A 1 41.06 64.14 -3.21
C MET A 1 40.39 62.79 -3.45
N PRO A 2 39.96 62.08 -2.39
CA PRO A 2 39.17 60.87 -2.53
C PRO A 2 37.69 61.21 -2.70
N ASP A 3 36.99 60.45 -3.54
CA ASP A 3 35.52 60.23 -3.60
C ASP A 3 35.24 59.42 -4.89
N GLN A 4 34.26 58.50 -4.97
CA GLN A 4 33.63 57.63 -3.97
C GLN A 4 32.96 56.46 -4.75
N HIS A 5 32.80 55.27 -4.15
CA HIS A 5 32.12 54.07 -4.69
C HIS A 5 32.63 53.40 -5.99
N PRO A 6 33.03 52.12 -5.92
CA PRO A 6 32.62 51.09 -6.87
C PRO A 6 31.30 50.44 -6.42
N LEU A 7 30.41 50.08 -7.36
CA LEU A 7 29.28 49.20 -7.07
C LEU A 7 29.75 47.74 -7.08
N PHE A 8 29.57 47.03 -5.97
CA PHE A 8 29.58 45.57 -5.96
C PHE A 8 28.17 45.04 -6.27
N PRO A 9 28.01 43.94 -7.02
CA PRO A 9 26.73 43.24 -7.10
C PRO A 9 26.40 42.68 -5.71
N ALA A 10 25.16 42.89 -5.26
CA ALA A 10 24.73 42.41 -3.95
C ALA A 10 24.66 40.87 -3.96
N THR A 11 25.39 40.23 -3.04
CA THR A 11 25.16 38.84 -2.69
C THR A 11 23.78 38.71 -2.06
N PRO A 12 22.85 37.89 -2.59
CA PRO A 12 21.66 37.51 -1.85
C PRO A 12 22.07 36.56 -0.73
N SER A 13 22.46 37.11 0.42
CA SER A 13 22.55 36.37 1.68
C SER A 13 21.13 36.10 2.17
N SER A 14 20.37 35.31 1.41
CA SER A 14 19.14 34.70 1.87
C SER A 14 19.52 33.61 2.87
N SER A 15 19.76 34.02 4.12
CA SER A 15 19.58 33.17 5.29
C SER A 15 18.10 32.85 5.43
N SER A 16 17.57 32.08 4.48
CA SER A 16 16.31 31.38 4.64
C SER A 16 16.58 30.29 5.68
N GLU A 17 16.36 30.64 6.94
CA GLU A 17 16.26 29.70 8.04
C GLU A 17 15.04 28.81 7.76
N SER A 18 15.28 27.76 6.97
CA SER A 18 14.33 26.69 6.71
C SER A 18 14.18 25.90 8.01
N HIS A 19 13.37 26.42 8.93
CA HIS A 19 12.85 25.68 10.07
C HIS A 19 12.17 24.43 9.50
N THR A 20 12.86 23.30 9.60
CA THR A 20 12.35 22.03 9.11
C THR A 20 11.15 21.61 9.96
N SER A 21 10.29 20.74 9.43
CA SER A 21 9.22 20.09 10.20
C SER A 21 9.75 19.40 11.47
N PHE A 22 11.01 18.94 11.46
CA PHE A 22 11.74 18.46 12.63
C PHE A 22 11.98 19.55 13.71
N ASP A 23 12.38 20.76 13.32
CA ASP A 23 12.59 21.88 14.26
C ASP A 23 11.27 22.34 14.89
N ALA A 24 10.18 22.31 14.12
CA ALA A 24 8.82 22.51 14.63
C ALA A 24 8.38 21.40 15.63
N LEU A 25 8.74 20.13 15.37
CA LEU A 25 8.51 19.01 16.29
C LEU A 25 9.33 19.14 17.58
N VAL A 26 10.60 19.55 17.50
CA VAL A 26 11.45 19.82 18.67
C VAL A 26 10.88 20.99 19.49
N ALA A 27 10.46 22.08 18.84
CA ALA A 27 9.79 23.20 19.50
C ALA A 27 8.47 22.78 20.17
N ALA A 28 7.66 21.94 19.51
CA ALA A 28 6.43 21.39 20.09
C ALA A 28 6.69 20.51 21.33
N SER A 29 7.76 19.71 21.32
CA SER A 29 8.19 18.94 22.50
C SER A 29 8.78 19.80 23.63
N SER A 30 9.17 21.04 23.32
CA SER A 30 9.82 21.98 24.25
C SER A 30 8.85 22.97 24.90
N ALA A 31 7.57 22.97 24.51
CA ALA A 31 6.56 23.83 25.13
C ALA A 31 6.29 23.38 26.58
N PRO A 32 6.28 24.29 27.58
CA PRO A 32 5.98 23.91 28.96
C PRO A 32 4.50 23.53 29.08
N GLN A 33 4.24 22.23 29.05
CA GLN A 33 2.89 21.66 29.06
C GLN A 33 2.14 22.08 30.33
N GLN A 34 1.26 23.07 30.22
CA GLN A 34 0.34 23.42 31.29
C GLN A 34 -0.51 22.19 31.59
N ALA A 35 -0.34 21.65 32.79
CA ALA A 35 -1.00 20.42 33.18
C ALA A 35 -2.52 20.57 33.01
N PRO A 36 -3.19 19.72 32.20
CA PRO A 36 -4.65 19.65 32.28
C PRO A 36 -5.01 19.28 33.72
N ALA A 37 -5.98 20.00 34.29
CA ALA A 37 -6.47 19.71 35.64
C ALA A 37 -6.88 18.22 35.71
N PRO A 38 -6.58 17.50 36.81
CA PRO A 38 -6.71 16.05 36.86
C PRO A 38 -8.15 15.64 36.56
N SER A 39 -8.36 15.15 35.33
CA SER A 39 -9.61 14.54 34.88
C SER A 39 -9.84 13.33 35.77
N GLN A 40 -10.94 13.42 36.53
CA GLN A 40 -11.19 12.61 37.72
C GLN A 40 -10.86 11.14 37.46
N THR A 41 -9.89 10.60 38.21
CA THR A 41 -9.66 9.17 38.29
C THR A 41 -10.90 8.52 38.88
N SER A 42 -11.81 8.10 37.99
CA SER A 42 -13.01 7.35 38.35
C SER A 42 -12.54 6.01 38.91
N SER A 43 -12.37 5.97 40.23
CA SER A 43 -11.80 4.82 40.91
C SER A 43 -12.59 3.57 40.54
N THR A 44 -11.90 2.54 40.08
CA THR A 44 -12.35 1.15 40.22
C THR A 44 -12.29 0.77 41.70
N ALA A 45 -13.13 1.42 42.49
CA ALA A 45 -13.54 0.93 43.79
C ALA A 45 -14.32 -0.37 43.57
N ASP A 46 -14.19 -1.32 44.50
CA ASP A 46 -14.71 -2.67 44.34
C ASP A 46 -16.20 -2.66 43.99
N ALA A 47 -16.53 -3.19 42.80
CA ALA A 47 -17.90 -3.28 42.29
C ALA A 47 -18.64 -4.45 42.95
N SER A 48 -18.76 -4.40 44.28
CA SER A 48 -19.51 -5.36 45.09
C SER A 48 -21.02 -5.15 44.91
N PHE A 49 -21.62 -5.90 43.98
CA PHE A 49 -23.05 -5.89 43.72
C PHE A 49 -23.88 -6.25 44.97
N THR A 50 -25.02 -5.60 45.12
CA THR A 50 -25.90 -5.76 46.29
C THR A 50 -26.64 -7.11 46.23
N THR A 51 -26.41 -8.01 47.18
CA THR A 51 -27.06 -9.32 47.22
C THR A 51 -28.43 -9.26 47.92
N THR A 52 -29.49 -9.51 47.16
CA THR A 52 -30.87 -9.69 47.66
C THR A 52 -31.15 -11.15 48.04
N PHE A 53 -32.32 -11.43 48.62
CA PHE A 53 -32.69 -12.72 49.21
C PHE A 53 -32.72 -13.93 48.24
N ARG A 54 -32.49 -13.73 46.93
CA ARG A 54 -32.33 -14.80 45.92
C ARG A 54 -31.23 -14.54 44.87
N GLY A 55 -30.40 -13.51 45.02
CA GLY A 55 -29.32 -13.21 44.05
C GLY A 55 -28.90 -11.74 44.04
N TYR A 56 -27.92 -11.39 43.20
CA TYR A 56 -27.49 -10.00 42.99
C TYR A 56 -28.63 -9.12 42.47
N ASP A 57 -28.61 -7.82 42.80
CA ASP A 57 -29.52 -6.83 42.23
C ASP A 57 -29.31 -6.72 40.71
N LYS A 58 -30.35 -7.09 39.97
CA LYS A 58 -30.32 -7.14 38.51
C LYS A 58 -30.13 -5.76 37.89
N ASP A 59 -30.74 -4.72 38.47
CA ASP A 59 -30.72 -3.38 37.88
C ASP A 59 -29.36 -2.70 38.11
N GLU A 60 -28.68 -3.03 39.22
CA GLU A 60 -27.28 -2.65 39.47
C GLU A 60 -26.32 -3.34 38.50
N VAL A 61 -26.49 -4.66 38.29
CA VAL A 61 -25.68 -5.45 37.33
C VAL A 61 -25.90 -4.99 35.89
N ASP A 62 -27.16 -4.83 35.44
CA ASP A 62 -27.47 -4.34 34.09
C ASP A 62 -26.93 -2.92 33.88
N THR A 63 -26.97 -2.05 34.90
CA THR A 63 -26.36 -0.70 34.84
C THR A 63 -24.83 -0.76 34.73
N ALA A 64 -24.16 -1.63 35.47
CA ALA A 64 -22.71 -1.82 35.37
C ALA A 64 -22.30 -2.38 34.01
N ILE A 65 -23.04 -3.37 33.49
CA ILE A 65 -22.86 -3.93 32.15
C ILE A 65 -23.11 -2.87 31.07
N ALA A 66 -24.13 -2.01 31.22
CA ALA A 66 -24.39 -0.91 30.31
C ALA A 66 -23.25 0.13 30.32
N ARG A 67 -22.73 0.50 31.50
CA ARG A 67 -21.56 1.39 31.63
C ARG A 67 -20.30 0.78 31.02
N LEU A 68 -20.05 -0.51 31.22
CA LEU A 68 -18.90 -1.22 30.62
C LEU A 68 -19.02 -1.28 29.09
N LYS A 69 -20.22 -1.59 28.56
CA LYS A 69 -20.50 -1.58 27.11
C LYS A 69 -20.38 -0.18 26.50
N ALA A 70 -20.79 0.86 27.23
CA ALA A 70 -20.62 2.25 26.79
C ALA A 70 -19.13 2.64 26.75
N ARG A 71 -18.34 2.27 27.77
CA ARG A 71 -16.89 2.50 27.78
C ARG A 71 -16.19 1.73 26.67
N LEU A 72 -16.51 0.44 26.47
CA LEU A 72 -15.93 -0.37 25.40
C LEU A 72 -16.18 0.27 24.02
N ARG A 73 -17.37 0.81 23.77
CA ARG A 73 -17.68 1.55 22.53
C ARG A 73 -16.83 2.82 22.42
N ALA A 74 -16.79 3.65 23.45
CA ALA A 74 -15.98 4.88 23.43
C ALA A 74 -14.49 4.61 23.18
N GLU A 75 -13.91 3.58 23.81
CA GLU A 75 -12.49 3.22 23.60
C GLU A 75 -12.28 2.58 22.21
N THR A 76 -13.29 1.91 21.64
CA THR A 76 -13.25 1.42 20.24
C THR A 76 -13.36 2.57 19.23
N GLU A 77 -14.21 3.56 19.50
CA GLU A 77 -14.35 4.79 18.71
C GLU A 77 -13.07 5.65 18.78
N GLU A 78 -12.40 5.70 19.94
CA GLU A 78 -11.11 6.37 20.12
C GLU A 78 -9.97 5.64 19.40
N ILE A 79 -9.92 4.30 19.45
CA ILE A 79 -8.99 3.50 18.64
C ILE A 79 -9.21 3.72 17.15
N ALA A 80 -10.47 3.71 16.68
CA ALA A 80 -10.80 3.97 15.28
C ALA A 80 -10.40 5.40 14.85
N PHE A 81 -10.64 6.41 15.71
CA PHE A 81 -10.22 7.78 15.48
C PHE A 81 -8.70 7.92 15.41
N LEU A 82 -7.95 7.27 16.31
CA LEU A 82 -6.49 7.26 16.27
C LEU A 82 -5.94 6.53 15.03
N GLN A 83 -6.55 5.41 14.63
CA GLN A 83 -6.18 4.71 13.40
C GLN A 83 -6.42 5.57 12.15
N GLU A 84 -7.57 6.26 12.06
CA GLU A 84 -7.86 7.19 10.96
C GLU A 84 -6.87 8.36 10.96
N ARG A 85 -6.55 8.93 12.13
CA ARG A 85 -5.57 10.01 12.27
C ARG A 85 -4.17 9.58 11.83
N TYR A 86 -3.71 8.40 12.27
CA TYR A 86 -2.43 7.85 11.83
C TYR A 86 -2.42 7.49 10.33
N ARG A 87 -3.54 7.05 9.75
CA ARG A 87 -3.62 6.83 8.29
C ARG A 87 -3.49 8.14 7.54
N LEU A 88 -4.16 9.21 8.00
CA LEU A 88 -4.07 10.54 7.40
C LEU A 88 -2.68 11.19 7.59
N GLU A 89 -2.04 10.98 8.74
CA GLU A 89 -0.64 11.42 8.97
C GLU A 89 0.33 10.68 8.05
N LEU A 90 0.17 9.37 7.89
CA LEU A 90 0.94 8.58 6.91
C LEU A 90 0.67 9.04 5.48
N GLU A 91 -0.59 9.14 5.05
CA GLU A 91 -0.99 9.61 3.71
C GLU A 91 -0.45 11.01 3.38
N ALA A 92 -0.31 11.89 4.39
CA ALA A 92 0.30 13.21 4.23
C ALA A 92 1.82 13.13 4.03
N VAL A 93 2.55 12.34 4.81
CA VAL A 93 4.01 12.13 4.64
C VAL A 93 4.30 11.40 3.31
N ASP A 94 3.46 10.45 2.93
CA ASP A 94 3.50 9.73 1.65
C ASP A 94 3.21 10.65 0.45
N ALA A 95 2.53 11.79 0.67
CA ALA A 95 2.32 12.82 -0.34
C ALA A 95 3.49 13.82 -0.37
N GLU A 96 3.90 14.35 0.78
CA GLU A 96 5.03 15.29 0.93
C GLU A 96 6.32 14.71 0.34
N THR A 97 6.65 13.46 0.66
CA THR A 97 7.82 12.76 0.09
C THR A 97 7.71 12.44 -1.40
N ARG A 98 6.49 12.30 -1.96
CA ARG A 98 6.28 12.19 -3.41
C ARG A 98 6.47 13.54 -4.10
N ASP A 99 5.90 14.60 -3.56
CA ASP A 99 6.05 15.95 -4.08
C ASP A 99 7.52 16.41 -4.04
N GLU A 100 8.27 16.08 -2.99
CA GLU A 100 9.73 16.28 -2.93
C GLU A 100 10.48 15.45 -3.98
N LEU A 101 10.14 14.17 -4.16
CA LEU A 101 10.77 13.30 -5.16
C LEU A 101 10.47 13.73 -6.60
N GLU A 102 9.27 14.25 -6.89
CA GLU A 102 8.92 14.82 -8.20
C GLU A 102 9.64 16.15 -8.44
N GLN A 103 9.74 17.03 -7.43
CA GLN A 103 10.53 18.26 -7.50
C GLN A 103 12.01 17.98 -7.76
N LEU A 104 12.63 17.06 -7.00
CA LEU A 104 14.04 16.68 -7.17
C LEU A 104 14.29 15.99 -8.53
N GLN A 105 13.34 15.22 -9.05
CA GLN A 105 13.41 14.68 -10.41
C GLN A 105 13.34 15.80 -11.46
N ALA A 106 12.44 16.76 -11.31
CA ALA A 106 12.31 17.91 -12.20
C ALA A 106 13.56 18.83 -12.17
N GLU A 107 14.19 19.00 -11.00
CA GLU A 107 15.47 19.71 -10.88
C GLU A 107 16.60 18.97 -11.60
N VAL A 108 16.71 17.65 -11.44
CA VAL A 108 17.72 16.83 -12.11
C VAL A 108 17.52 16.82 -13.62
N THR A 109 16.29 16.65 -14.14
CA THR A 109 16.04 16.71 -15.59
C THR A 109 16.33 18.10 -16.16
N ALA A 110 15.91 19.16 -15.47
CA ALA A 110 16.24 20.52 -15.88
C ALA A 110 17.74 20.82 -15.78
N ALA A 111 18.48 20.19 -14.87
CA ALA A 111 19.94 20.28 -14.81
C ALA A 111 20.62 19.55 -16.00
N THR A 112 20.13 18.36 -16.38
CA THR A 112 20.64 17.66 -17.58
C THR A 112 20.31 18.41 -18.86
N GLU A 113 19.10 18.95 -19.02
CA GLU A 113 18.74 19.77 -20.18
C GLU A 113 19.60 21.04 -20.29
N ARG A 114 19.91 21.70 -19.17
CA ARG A 114 20.84 22.85 -19.15
C ARG A 114 22.26 22.44 -19.55
N ALA A 115 22.73 21.26 -19.16
CA ALA A 115 24.04 20.75 -19.55
C ALA A 115 24.09 20.42 -21.06
N GLU A 116 23.07 19.74 -21.60
CA GLU A 116 22.97 19.46 -23.04
C GLU A 116 22.88 20.76 -23.87
N GLN A 117 22.09 21.75 -23.41
CA GLN A 117 22.03 23.07 -24.05
C GLN A 117 23.35 23.84 -23.97
N ALA A 118 24.16 23.63 -22.92
CA ALA A 118 25.50 24.22 -22.82
C ALA A 118 26.47 23.55 -23.80
N GLU A 119 26.49 22.22 -23.88
CA GLU A 119 27.32 21.48 -24.86
C GLU A 119 26.93 21.83 -26.31
N GLN A 120 25.63 21.94 -26.61
CA GLN A 120 25.14 22.39 -27.93
C GLN A 120 25.61 23.82 -28.25
N ARG A 121 25.49 24.77 -27.33
CA ARG A 121 25.97 26.15 -27.53
C ARG A 121 27.48 26.24 -27.71
N VAL A 122 28.26 25.39 -27.04
CA VAL A 122 29.71 25.31 -27.23
C VAL A 122 30.04 24.74 -28.62
N ALA A 123 29.31 23.72 -29.08
CA ALA A 123 29.46 23.16 -30.43
C ALA A 123 29.09 24.18 -31.52
N GLU A 124 27.93 24.84 -31.42
CA GLU A 124 27.49 25.90 -32.34
C GLU A 124 28.48 27.08 -32.36
N ALA A 125 28.98 27.51 -31.20
CA ALA A 125 29.97 28.58 -31.11
C ALA A 125 31.33 28.18 -31.69
N ALA A 126 31.75 26.93 -31.52
CA ALA A 126 32.98 26.40 -32.10
C ALA A 126 32.89 26.27 -33.63
N GLU A 127 31.75 25.79 -34.16
CA GLU A 127 31.53 25.72 -35.60
C GLU A 127 31.44 27.12 -36.22
N ALA A 128 30.70 28.04 -35.61
CA ALA A 128 30.64 29.44 -36.04
C ALA A 128 32.02 30.13 -35.97
N ALA A 129 32.84 29.85 -34.95
CA ALA A 129 34.21 30.36 -34.87
C ALA A 129 35.09 29.79 -35.99
N ALA A 130 35.01 28.50 -36.29
CA ALA A 130 35.75 27.87 -37.39
C ALA A 130 35.32 28.41 -38.76
N GLN A 131 34.02 28.58 -38.99
CA GLN A 131 33.49 29.20 -40.21
C GLN A 131 34.00 30.64 -40.36
N ASN A 132 33.91 31.46 -39.31
CA ASN A 132 34.43 32.85 -39.31
C ASN A 132 35.94 32.92 -39.55
N ALA A 133 36.73 32.05 -38.91
CA ALA A 133 38.18 31.97 -39.14
C ALA A 133 38.52 31.59 -40.60
N SER A 134 37.79 30.64 -41.18
CA SER A 134 37.97 30.25 -42.59
C SER A 134 37.59 31.37 -43.56
N ALA A 135 36.54 32.15 -43.25
CA ALA A 135 36.12 33.30 -44.06
C ALA A 135 37.14 34.46 -43.95
N ALA A 136 37.69 34.71 -42.77
CA ALA A 136 38.76 35.69 -42.57
C ALA A 136 40.04 35.29 -43.34
N GLN A 137 40.45 34.02 -43.27
CA GLN A 137 41.57 33.48 -44.06
C GLN A 137 41.33 33.66 -45.57
N GLN A 138 40.16 33.31 -46.07
CA GLN A 138 39.81 33.48 -47.50
C GLN A 138 39.83 34.95 -47.93
N ALA A 139 39.34 35.87 -47.09
CA ALA A 139 39.36 37.30 -47.36
C ALA A 139 40.79 37.86 -47.44
N VAL A 140 41.66 37.49 -46.49
CA VAL A 140 43.09 37.90 -46.49
C VAL A 140 43.81 37.33 -47.71
N VAL A 141 43.62 36.05 -48.04
CA VAL A 141 44.22 35.43 -49.23
C VAL A 141 43.76 36.12 -50.51
N ALA A 142 42.47 36.45 -50.65
CA ALA A 142 41.95 37.17 -51.80
C ALA A 142 42.50 38.61 -51.91
N GLU A 143 42.66 39.33 -50.80
CA GLU A 143 43.28 40.66 -50.80
C GLU A 143 44.76 40.60 -51.22
N LEU A 144 45.52 39.63 -50.68
CA LEU A 144 46.93 39.44 -51.04
C LEU A 144 47.10 39.01 -52.50
N GLN A 145 46.23 38.13 -53.02
CA GLN A 145 46.20 37.79 -54.45
C GLN A 145 45.93 39.02 -55.32
N ALA A 146 44.90 39.82 -54.99
CA ALA A 146 44.61 41.05 -55.73
C ALA A 146 45.76 42.08 -55.70
N LYS A 147 46.50 42.17 -54.59
CA LYS A 147 47.74 42.97 -54.50
C LYS A 147 48.84 42.44 -55.43
N VAL A 148 49.04 41.12 -55.49
CA VAL A 148 50.04 40.47 -56.37
C VAL A 148 49.68 40.64 -57.85
N ASP A 149 48.43 40.43 -58.23
CA ASP A 149 47.97 40.60 -59.61
C ASP A 149 48.13 42.07 -60.06
N ALA A 150 47.71 43.03 -59.23
CA ALA A 150 47.87 44.45 -59.51
C ALA A 150 49.34 44.92 -59.52
N ALA A 151 50.25 44.27 -58.78
CA ALA A 151 51.69 44.53 -58.87
C ALA A 151 52.28 43.95 -60.16
N THR A 152 51.86 42.75 -60.56
CA THR A 152 52.31 42.06 -61.78
C THR A 152 51.89 42.83 -63.02
N GLN A 153 50.62 43.24 -63.11
CA GLN A 153 50.11 44.06 -64.23
C GLN A 153 50.87 45.39 -64.38
N ARG A 154 51.24 46.05 -63.26
CA ARG A 154 52.05 47.28 -63.31
C ARG A 154 53.45 47.03 -63.88
N ALA A 155 54.10 45.95 -63.46
CA ALA A 155 55.40 45.55 -63.97
C ALA A 155 55.34 45.19 -65.47
N GLU A 156 54.30 44.50 -65.92
CA GLU A 156 54.04 44.21 -67.34
C GLU A 156 53.83 45.49 -68.17
N THR A 157 53.03 46.46 -67.67
CA THR A 157 52.84 47.74 -68.36
C THR A 157 54.13 48.56 -68.43
N ALA A 158 54.92 48.63 -67.36
CA ALA A 158 56.19 49.34 -67.36
C ALA A 158 57.21 48.69 -68.31
N ALA A 159 57.27 47.35 -68.35
CA ALA A 159 58.12 46.63 -69.29
C ALA A 159 57.71 46.87 -70.75
N ALA A 160 56.41 46.96 -71.04
CA ALA A 160 55.90 47.28 -72.37
C ALA A 160 56.19 48.74 -72.78
N GLU A 161 56.08 49.69 -71.86
CA GLU A 161 56.43 51.10 -72.09
C GLU A 161 57.93 51.28 -72.37
N VAL A 162 58.80 50.65 -71.58
CA VAL A 162 60.27 50.67 -71.81
C VAL A 162 60.61 50.03 -73.17
N GLN A 163 59.98 48.90 -73.53
CA GLN A 163 60.20 48.27 -74.83
C GLN A 163 59.77 49.19 -75.99
N ALA A 164 58.60 49.83 -75.88
CA ALA A 164 58.11 50.77 -76.88
C ALA A 164 59.02 52.00 -77.04
N GLN A 165 59.62 52.50 -75.95
CA GLN A 165 60.62 53.58 -75.99
C GLN A 165 61.91 53.14 -76.72
N VAL A 166 62.43 51.94 -76.43
CA VAL A 166 63.62 51.37 -77.09
C VAL A 166 63.37 51.14 -78.59
N ASP A 167 62.19 50.64 -78.96
CA ASP A 167 61.81 50.44 -80.37
C ASP A 167 61.63 51.77 -81.11
N ALA A 168 61.02 52.77 -80.49
CA ALA A 168 60.89 54.12 -81.05
C ALA A 168 62.25 54.81 -81.24
N ALA A 169 63.14 54.76 -80.24
CA ALA A 169 64.50 55.28 -80.35
C ALA A 169 65.30 54.56 -81.45
N THR A 170 65.14 53.23 -81.58
CA THR A 170 65.78 52.42 -82.62
C THR A 170 65.24 52.75 -84.02
N ALA A 171 63.95 53.05 -84.15
CA ALA A 171 63.34 53.49 -85.40
C ALA A 171 63.82 54.90 -85.82
N ALA A 172 63.87 55.84 -84.87
CA ALA A 172 64.39 57.19 -85.12
C ALA A 172 65.87 57.16 -85.57
N ALA A 173 66.72 56.39 -84.87
CA ALA A 173 68.13 56.24 -85.22
C ALA A 173 68.35 55.59 -86.60
N ARG A 174 67.43 54.73 -87.07
CA ARG A 174 67.46 54.20 -88.45
C ARG A 174 67.11 55.29 -89.47
N ALA A 175 66.04 56.04 -89.24
CA ALA A 175 65.61 57.10 -90.16
C ALA A 175 66.63 58.25 -90.28
N ASP A 176 67.29 58.63 -89.17
CA ASP A 176 68.39 59.59 -89.19
C ASP A 176 69.59 59.07 -90.02
N LEU A 177 69.92 57.78 -89.91
CA LEU A 177 71.02 57.15 -90.65
C LEU A 177 70.70 57.00 -92.14
N GLU A 178 69.50 56.55 -92.51
CA GLU A 178 69.01 56.49 -93.90
C GLU A 178 69.04 57.87 -94.57
N ARG A 179 68.65 58.93 -93.85
CA ARG A 179 68.76 60.33 -94.33
C ARG A 179 70.22 60.71 -94.58
N LEU A 180 71.12 60.43 -93.65
CA LEU A 180 72.55 60.76 -93.78
C LEU A 180 73.22 59.99 -94.93
N GLU A 181 72.89 58.71 -95.12
CA GLU A 181 73.37 57.93 -96.27
C GLU A 181 72.85 58.50 -97.59
N ALA A 182 71.59 58.94 -97.66
CA ALA A 182 71.03 59.60 -98.83
C ALA A 182 71.68 60.98 -99.11
N GLU A 183 71.97 61.76 -98.08
CA GLU A 183 72.68 63.05 -98.21
C GLU A 183 74.12 62.86 -98.69
N VAL A 184 74.84 61.86 -98.18
CA VAL A 184 76.20 61.52 -98.64
C VAL A 184 76.20 60.94 -100.04
N ALA A 185 75.24 60.07 -100.39
CA ALA A 185 75.07 59.58 -101.76
C ALA A 185 74.81 60.73 -102.75
N ALA A 186 73.96 61.69 -102.37
CA ALA A 186 73.70 62.89 -103.17
C ALA A 186 74.93 63.82 -103.26
N ALA A 187 75.74 63.95 -102.21
CA ALA A 187 76.99 64.70 -102.23
C ALA A 187 78.03 64.05 -103.17
N ASN A 188 78.21 62.74 -103.07
CA ASN A 188 79.12 61.97 -103.91
C ASN A 188 78.68 61.98 -105.39
N ALA A 189 77.37 61.91 -105.68
CA ALA A 189 76.85 62.03 -107.03
C ALA A 189 77.13 63.42 -107.65
N ARG A 190 77.01 64.50 -106.86
CA ARG A 190 77.39 65.86 -107.30
C ARG A 190 78.89 65.99 -107.53
N ALA A 191 79.72 65.37 -106.69
CA ALA A 191 81.18 65.35 -106.86
C ALA A 191 81.56 64.62 -108.15
N ALA A 192 81.07 63.40 -108.38
CA ALA A 192 81.32 62.64 -109.61
C ALA A 192 80.79 63.35 -110.87
N GLN A 193 79.65 64.05 -110.77
CA GLN A 193 79.14 64.87 -111.88
C GLN A 193 80.05 66.09 -112.16
N ALA A 194 80.62 66.71 -111.13
CA ALA A 194 81.59 67.79 -111.30
C ALA A 194 82.89 67.26 -111.93
N GLU A 195 83.43 66.13 -111.44
CA GLU A 195 84.60 65.47 -112.02
C GLU A 195 84.39 65.13 -113.50
N ALA A 196 83.29 64.45 -113.85
CA ALA A 196 82.95 64.13 -115.24
C ALA A 196 82.78 65.38 -116.12
N GLY A 197 82.24 66.47 -115.57
CA GLY A 197 82.17 67.77 -116.24
C GLY A 197 83.54 68.39 -116.51
N MET A 198 84.47 68.27 -115.55
CA MET A 198 85.86 68.73 -115.72
C MET A 198 86.63 67.87 -116.72
N THR A 199 86.43 66.54 -116.71
CA THR A 199 87.00 65.65 -117.73
C THR A 199 86.47 66.00 -119.13
N ALA A 200 85.16 66.20 -119.29
CA ALA A 200 84.56 66.57 -120.57
C ALA A 200 85.08 67.92 -121.10
N LEU A 201 85.21 68.93 -120.25
CA LEU A 201 85.81 70.23 -120.61
C LEU A 201 87.30 70.11 -120.99
N SER A 202 88.03 69.19 -120.36
CA SER A 202 89.42 68.88 -120.71
C SER A 202 89.51 68.18 -122.07
N GLU A 203 88.67 67.16 -122.31
CA GLU A 203 88.60 66.45 -123.60
C GLU A 203 88.16 67.37 -124.75
N GLU A 204 87.19 68.26 -124.53
CA GLU A 204 86.75 69.25 -125.54
C GLU A 204 87.89 70.22 -125.92
N LEU A 205 88.67 70.70 -124.95
CA LEU A 205 89.81 71.59 -125.18
C LEU A 205 91.02 70.89 -125.82
N VAL A 206 91.18 69.58 -125.58
CA VAL A 206 92.16 68.72 -126.26
C VAL A 206 91.70 68.37 -127.68
N ALA A 207 90.38 68.31 -127.94
CA ALA A 207 89.83 68.08 -129.27
C ALA A 207 89.96 69.30 -130.20
N ASP A 208 89.90 70.54 -129.68
CA ASP A 208 90.14 71.77 -130.45
C ASP A 208 91.65 72.07 -130.68
N ALA A 209 92.40 71.02 -131.06
CA ALA A 209 93.83 71.05 -131.31
C ALA A 209 94.17 71.53 -132.73
N SER A 210 93.84 72.79 -133.06
CA SER A 210 94.15 73.39 -134.37
C SER A 210 94.86 74.76 -134.34
N ALA A 211 95.08 75.34 -133.15
CA ALA A 211 95.87 76.56 -132.98
C ALA A 211 96.82 76.50 -131.77
N ASP A 212 98.07 76.88 -132.02
CA ASP A 212 99.13 77.07 -131.03
C ASP A 212 99.24 78.57 -130.69
N SER A 213 99.13 78.93 -129.42
CA SER A 213 98.91 80.31 -128.97
C SER A 213 99.29 80.50 -127.51
N PRO A 214 99.96 81.60 -127.11
CA PRO A 214 100.40 81.82 -125.72
C PRO A 214 99.24 81.92 -124.71
N ASN A 215 98.01 82.18 -125.16
CA ASN A 215 96.83 82.14 -124.30
C ASN A 215 96.46 80.71 -123.88
N ARG A 216 96.86 79.68 -124.65
CA ARG A 216 96.61 78.27 -124.34
C ARG A 216 97.26 77.90 -123.01
N HIS A 217 98.55 78.18 -122.83
CA HIS A 217 99.27 77.86 -121.60
C HIS A 217 98.72 78.57 -120.36
N GLN A 218 98.29 79.83 -120.49
CA GLN A 218 97.65 80.54 -119.38
C GLN A 218 96.28 79.93 -119.01
N PHE A 219 95.54 79.43 -119.99
CA PHE A 219 94.27 78.74 -119.76
C PHE A 219 94.48 77.31 -119.23
N GLU A 220 95.51 76.61 -119.68
CA GLU A 220 95.96 75.31 -119.14
C GLU A 220 96.45 75.45 -117.69
N GLU A 221 97.20 76.51 -117.36
CA GLU A 221 97.59 76.83 -115.98
C GLU A 221 96.37 77.13 -115.10
N VAL A 222 95.42 77.94 -115.58
CA VAL A 222 94.18 78.24 -114.86
C VAL A 222 93.31 76.99 -114.69
N LEU A 223 93.17 76.15 -115.71
CA LEU A 223 92.44 74.88 -115.63
C LEU A 223 93.12 73.90 -114.69
N ARG A 224 94.45 73.76 -114.73
CA ARG A 224 95.18 72.88 -113.81
C ARG A 224 95.07 73.36 -112.37
N VAL A 225 95.09 74.68 -112.13
CA VAL A 225 94.84 75.26 -110.80
C VAL A 225 93.38 75.06 -110.38
N ALA A 226 92.41 75.17 -111.29
CA ALA A 226 91.00 74.92 -111.01
C ALA A 226 90.71 73.44 -110.73
N GLU A 227 91.35 72.51 -111.46
CA GLU A 227 91.32 71.07 -111.23
C GLU A 227 91.98 70.71 -109.90
N GLU A 228 93.16 71.26 -109.61
CA GLU A 228 93.87 71.06 -108.34
C GLU A 228 93.05 71.61 -107.16
N GLN A 229 92.40 72.77 -107.30
CA GLN A 229 91.47 73.34 -106.31
C GLN A 229 90.18 72.51 -106.18
N ALA A 230 89.54 72.08 -107.27
CA ALA A 230 88.33 71.28 -107.23
C ALA A 230 88.60 69.89 -106.63
N SER A 231 89.73 69.27 -106.98
CA SER A 231 90.19 68.01 -106.41
C SER A 231 90.51 68.15 -104.91
N VAL A 232 91.02 69.31 -104.46
CA VAL A 232 91.14 69.66 -103.03
C VAL A 232 89.78 69.89 -102.37
N LEU A 233 88.82 70.53 -103.02
CA LEU A 233 87.47 70.75 -102.50
C LEU A 233 86.69 69.44 -102.38
N ILE A 234 86.77 68.55 -103.37
CA ILE A 234 86.18 67.21 -103.36
C ILE A 234 86.80 66.38 -102.24
N ARG A 235 88.14 66.31 -102.14
CA ARG A 235 88.80 65.63 -101.01
C ARG A 235 88.36 66.16 -99.66
N ASN A 236 88.24 67.49 -99.49
CA ASN A 236 87.72 68.07 -98.25
C ASN A 236 86.24 67.72 -98.00
N ALA A 237 85.40 67.71 -99.04
CA ALA A 237 83.98 67.34 -98.94
C ALA A 237 83.80 65.87 -98.57
N THR A 238 84.57 64.95 -99.17
CA THR A 238 84.58 63.53 -98.79
C THR A 238 85.05 63.34 -97.36
N ILE A 239 86.16 63.98 -96.95
CA ILE A 239 86.65 63.93 -95.56
C ILE A 239 85.65 64.54 -94.56
N GLN A 240 84.89 65.56 -94.96
CA GLN A 240 83.80 66.12 -94.15
C GLN A 240 82.60 65.17 -94.07
N ALA A 241 82.20 64.53 -95.17
CA ALA A 241 81.14 63.54 -95.20
C ALA A 241 81.47 62.30 -94.35
N GLU A 242 82.70 61.78 -94.44
CA GLU A 242 83.21 60.70 -93.61
C GLU A 242 83.19 61.07 -92.12
N ARG A 243 83.65 62.28 -91.77
CA ARG A 243 83.59 62.79 -90.38
C ARG A 243 82.17 62.98 -89.86
N LEU A 244 81.23 63.42 -90.70
CA LEU A 244 79.82 63.56 -90.32
C LEU A 244 79.15 62.19 -90.13
N LEU A 245 79.45 61.21 -90.99
CA LEU A 245 78.98 59.84 -90.80
C LEU A 245 79.56 59.20 -89.54
N GLU A 246 80.85 59.38 -89.26
CA GLU A 246 81.47 58.80 -88.06
C GLU A 246 80.96 59.47 -86.78
N ALA A 247 80.84 60.81 -86.74
CA ALA A 247 80.22 61.51 -85.63
C ALA A 247 78.75 61.11 -85.40
N ALA A 248 77.98 60.87 -86.48
CA ALA A 248 76.61 60.37 -86.37
C ALA A 248 76.54 58.90 -85.89
N ARG A 249 77.52 58.06 -86.26
CA ARG A 249 77.66 56.69 -85.73
C ARG A 249 78.01 56.70 -84.25
N GLU A 250 78.92 57.58 -83.83
CA GLU A 250 79.26 57.82 -82.42
C GLU A 250 78.03 58.31 -81.64
N GLU A 251 77.27 59.28 -82.16
CA GLU A 251 76.04 59.76 -81.53
C GLU A 251 74.96 58.66 -81.43
N ILE A 252 74.77 57.85 -82.49
CA ILE A 252 73.83 56.72 -82.48
C ILE A 252 74.31 55.61 -81.51
N GLN A 253 75.61 55.41 -81.32
CA GLN A 253 76.12 54.52 -80.27
C GLN A 253 75.90 55.10 -78.87
N SER A 254 76.16 56.40 -78.66
CA SER A 254 75.93 57.09 -77.37
C SER A 254 74.46 57.00 -76.97
N ARG A 255 73.55 57.42 -77.85
CA ARG A 255 72.09 57.35 -77.61
C ARG A 255 71.59 55.92 -77.36
N ARG A 256 72.23 54.90 -77.95
CA ARG A 256 71.93 53.49 -77.67
C ARG A 256 72.44 53.03 -76.32
N GLN A 257 73.64 53.44 -75.92
CA GLN A 257 74.21 53.13 -74.61
C GLN A 257 73.43 53.83 -73.49
N GLU A 258 73.03 55.08 -73.70
CA GLU A 258 72.13 55.85 -72.82
C GLU A 258 70.77 55.16 -72.70
N ALA A 259 70.07 54.91 -73.81
CA ALA A 259 68.76 54.25 -73.77
C ALA A 259 68.81 52.82 -73.20
N GLN A 260 69.91 52.10 -73.37
CA GLN A 260 70.11 50.79 -72.74
C GLN A 260 70.37 50.93 -71.23
N ALA A 261 71.20 51.89 -70.80
CA ALA A 261 71.46 52.15 -69.39
C ALA A 261 70.19 52.62 -68.64
N ASP A 262 69.37 53.47 -69.28
CA ASP A 262 68.07 53.90 -68.74
C ASP A 262 67.08 52.72 -68.64
N ALA A 263 67.04 51.83 -69.63
CA ALA A 263 66.22 50.61 -69.60
C ALA A 263 66.70 49.60 -68.54
N GLU A 264 68.01 49.42 -68.37
CA GLU A 264 68.60 48.58 -67.32
C GLU A 264 68.37 49.18 -65.93
N SER A 265 68.51 50.50 -65.77
CA SER A 265 68.18 51.22 -64.54
C SER A 265 66.70 51.05 -64.17
N THR A 266 65.79 51.31 -65.11
CA THR A 266 64.34 51.18 -64.91
C THR A 266 63.94 49.75 -64.55
N ARG A 267 64.53 48.74 -65.20
CA ARG A 267 64.34 47.32 -64.83
C ARG A 267 64.84 47.04 -63.41
N SER A 268 66.05 47.48 -63.07
CA SER A 268 66.61 47.24 -61.73
C SER A 268 65.77 47.87 -60.62
N GLN A 269 65.19 49.06 -60.86
CA GLN A 269 64.28 49.70 -59.92
C GLN A 269 62.94 48.95 -59.83
N ALA A 270 62.33 48.57 -60.96
CA ALA A 270 61.08 47.80 -60.96
C ALA A 270 61.24 46.43 -60.28
N GLU A 271 62.37 45.74 -60.49
CA GLU A 271 62.72 44.50 -59.80
C GLU A 271 62.91 44.71 -58.29
N HIS A 272 63.56 45.81 -57.88
CA HIS A 272 63.74 46.13 -56.47
C HIS A 272 62.42 46.50 -55.78
N GLU A 273 61.56 47.29 -56.42
CA GLU A 273 60.21 47.62 -55.92
C GLU A 273 59.34 46.35 -55.82
N ALA A 274 59.39 45.45 -56.82
CA ALA A 274 58.71 44.16 -56.76
C ALA A 274 59.23 43.27 -55.60
N GLN A 275 60.53 43.28 -55.33
CA GLN A 275 61.13 42.58 -54.18
C GLN A 275 60.67 43.19 -52.84
N GLN A 276 60.63 44.52 -52.71
CA GLN A 276 60.11 45.20 -51.52
C GLN A 276 58.63 44.87 -51.28
N VAL A 277 57.80 44.87 -52.33
CA VAL A 277 56.37 44.53 -52.23
C VAL A 277 56.18 43.06 -51.82
N ARG A 278 56.98 42.13 -52.37
CA ARG A 278 56.96 40.71 -51.96
C ARG A 278 57.35 40.53 -50.50
N LEU A 279 58.48 41.07 -50.07
CA LEU A 279 58.93 41.01 -48.67
C LEU A 279 57.90 41.60 -47.71
N ARG A 280 57.27 42.72 -48.11
CA ARG A 280 56.18 43.32 -47.33
C ARG A 280 54.97 42.38 -47.23
N ILE A 281 54.53 41.77 -48.33
CA ILE A 281 53.42 40.81 -48.36
C ILE A 281 53.75 39.58 -47.49
N GLU A 282 54.98 39.06 -47.54
CA GLU A 282 55.44 37.98 -46.65
C GLU A 282 55.34 38.39 -45.18
N THR A 283 55.78 39.60 -44.80
CA THR A 283 55.65 40.07 -43.41
C THR A 283 54.21 40.35 -42.97
N GLU A 284 53.33 40.84 -43.86
CA GLU A 284 51.90 41.01 -43.58
C GLU A 284 51.21 39.64 -43.42
N LEU A 285 51.55 38.66 -44.27
CA LEU A 285 51.04 37.29 -44.20
C LEU A 285 51.46 36.58 -42.91
N THR A 286 52.76 36.58 -42.55
CA THR A 286 53.23 35.97 -41.29
C THR A 286 52.64 36.66 -40.06
N ALA A 287 52.36 37.96 -40.11
CA ALA A 287 51.67 38.67 -39.03
C ALA A 287 50.20 38.23 -38.89
N HIS A 288 49.49 38.01 -40.00
CA HIS A 288 48.13 37.48 -39.99
C HIS A 288 48.06 36.00 -39.55
N GLU A 289 49.00 35.16 -39.99
CA GLU A 289 49.13 33.77 -39.51
C GLU A 289 49.33 33.74 -37.98
N ALA A 290 50.28 34.53 -37.47
CA ALA A 290 50.55 34.64 -36.03
C ALA A 290 49.40 35.30 -35.24
N GLN A 291 48.46 35.99 -35.88
CA GLN A 291 47.22 36.45 -35.25
C GLN A 291 46.18 35.31 -35.20
N LEU A 292 45.97 34.62 -36.32
CA LEU A 292 45.04 33.49 -36.44
C LEU A 292 45.42 32.35 -35.47
N GLU A 293 46.72 32.06 -35.30
CA GLU A 293 47.20 31.08 -34.31
C GLU A 293 46.83 31.47 -32.87
N ARG A 294 46.90 32.76 -32.52
CA ARG A 294 46.53 33.26 -31.17
C ARG A 294 45.02 33.21 -30.96
N GLU A 295 44.25 33.57 -31.97
CA GLU A 295 42.78 33.50 -31.92
C GLU A 295 42.30 32.06 -31.83
N ALA A 296 42.92 31.13 -32.56
CA ALA A 296 42.67 29.70 -32.46
C ALA A 296 43.10 29.11 -31.11
N ALA A 297 44.25 29.50 -30.56
CA ALA A 297 44.70 29.07 -29.23
C ALA A 297 43.75 29.54 -28.12
N HIS A 298 43.31 30.79 -28.16
CA HIS A 298 42.33 31.35 -27.22
C HIS A 298 40.92 30.75 -27.39
N ALA A 299 40.54 30.35 -28.60
CA ALA A 299 39.32 29.57 -28.83
C ALA A 299 39.43 28.16 -28.23
N ALA A 300 40.56 27.48 -28.41
CA ALA A 300 40.83 26.16 -27.83
C ALA A 300 40.90 26.21 -26.29
N GLU A 301 41.48 27.27 -25.71
CA GLU A 301 41.47 27.52 -24.26
C GLU A 301 40.04 27.65 -23.72
N LYS A 302 39.17 28.39 -24.41
CA LYS A 302 37.75 28.51 -24.05
C LYS A 302 36.96 27.21 -24.17
N VAL A 303 37.22 26.42 -25.21
CA VAL A 303 36.61 25.08 -25.33
C VAL A 303 37.08 24.19 -24.18
N SER A 304 38.38 24.17 -23.89
CA SER A 304 38.91 23.38 -22.77
C SER A 304 38.39 23.84 -21.40
N GLN A 305 38.17 25.15 -21.19
CA GLN A 305 37.50 25.67 -20.00
C GLN A 305 36.05 25.17 -19.93
N ALA A 306 35.28 25.29 -21.01
CA ALA A 306 33.89 24.85 -21.05
C ALA A 306 33.74 23.32 -20.86
N GLU A 307 34.67 22.53 -21.41
CA GLU A 307 34.75 21.07 -21.17
C GLU A 307 35.02 20.75 -19.70
N GLN A 308 35.91 21.50 -19.03
CA GLN A 308 36.20 21.36 -17.60
C GLN A 308 35.00 21.77 -16.73
N GLU A 309 34.30 22.84 -17.08
CA GLU A 309 33.07 23.28 -16.41
C GLU A 309 31.94 22.25 -16.59
N ALA A 310 31.73 21.72 -17.80
CA ALA A 310 30.78 20.64 -18.07
C ALA A 310 31.15 19.32 -17.36
N ALA A 311 32.44 19.00 -17.23
CA ALA A 311 32.90 17.86 -16.45
C ALA A 311 32.68 18.06 -14.94
N ALA A 312 32.87 19.28 -14.42
CA ALA A 312 32.57 19.63 -13.04
C ALA A 312 31.07 19.49 -12.73
N ILE A 313 30.20 20.08 -13.57
CA ILE A 313 28.73 20.02 -13.46
C ILE A 313 28.25 18.56 -13.50
N ARG A 314 28.75 17.74 -14.44
CA ARG A 314 28.43 16.30 -14.48
C ARG A 314 28.86 15.59 -13.19
N SER A 315 30.08 15.84 -12.72
CA SER A 315 30.58 15.23 -11.48
C SER A 315 29.83 15.72 -10.23
N GLU A 316 29.23 16.89 -10.25
CA GLU A 316 28.36 17.40 -9.17
C GLU A 316 26.96 16.76 -9.24
N ALA A 317 26.35 16.70 -10.42
CA ALA A 317 25.08 16.01 -10.65
C ALA A 317 25.13 14.51 -10.31
N GLU A 318 26.23 13.82 -10.65
CA GLU A 318 26.46 12.42 -10.27
C GLU A 318 26.55 12.24 -8.75
N LYS A 319 27.23 13.16 -8.04
CA LYS A 319 27.32 13.15 -6.57
C LYS A 319 25.96 13.44 -5.93
N GLY A 320 25.21 14.40 -6.44
CA GLY A 320 23.84 14.70 -6.01
C GLY A 320 22.92 13.49 -6.18
N ALA A 321 22.90 12.89 -7.37
CA ALA A 321 22.11 11.68 -7.64
C ALA A 321 22.56 10.48 -6.79
N ALA A 322 23.85 10.34 -6.47
CA ALA A 322 24.34 9.31 -5.54
C ALA A 322 23.91 9.59 -4.09
N ALA A 323 23.94 10.86 -3.65
CA ALA A 323 23.49 11.28 -2.32
C ALA A 323 21.99 11.06 -2.13
N LEU A 324 21.16 11.41 -3.11
CA LEU A 324 19.71 11.17 -3.12
C LEU A 324 19.39 9.66 -3.08
N ARG A 325 20.04 8.84 -3.92
CA ARG A 325 19.89 7.37 -3.86
C ARG A 325 20.29 6.80 -2.49
N ALA A 326 21.35 7.34 -1.87
CA ALA A 326 21.77 6.92 -0.54
C ALA A 326 20.83 7.42 0.58
N MET A 327 20.17 8.56 0.40
CA MET A 327 19.12 9.07 1.30
C MET A 327 17.88 8.18 1.24
N VAL A 328 17.29 7.99 0.05
CA VAL A 328 16.12 7.12 -0.16
C VAL A 328 16.39 5.68 0.28
N SER A 329 17.60 5.15 0.07
CA SER A 329 18.00 3.82 0.54
C SER A 329 18.06 3.72 2.07
N ARG A 330 18.53 4.76 2.77
CA ARG A 330 18.46 4.82 4.25
C ARG A 330 17.01 4.94 4.73
N GLU A 331 16.24 5.84 4.13
CA GLU A 331 14.87 6.13 4.54
C GLU A 331 13.96 4.89 4.39
N THR A 332 13.97 4.27 3.21
CA THR A 332 13.23 3.00 2.98
C THR A 332 13.73 1.85 3.86
N SER A 333 14.99 1.85 4.32
CA SER A 333 15.48 0.88 5.31
C SER A 333 14.98 1.19 6.72
N HIS A 334 14.85 2.47 7.09
CA HIS A 334 14.38 2.94 8.39
C HIS A 334 12.89 2.65 8.56
N GLN A 335 12.06 3.09 7.61
CA GLN A 335 10.63 2.81 7.56
C GLN A 335 10.34 1.31 7.56
N ARG A 336 11.19 0.52 6.87
CA ARG A 336 11.11 -0.95 6.94
C ARG A 336 11.40 -1.49 8.34
N THR A 337 12.44 -1.02 9.03
CA THR A 337 12.72 -1.47 10.40
C THR A 337 11.60 -1.11 11.37
N GLU A 338 11.02 0.09 11.25
CA GLU A 338 9.88 0.53 12.06
C GLU A 338 8.63 -0.32 11.77
N ALA A 339 8.33 -0.61 10.51
CA ALA A 339 7.23 -1.49 10.14
C ALA A 339 7.44 -2.93 10.65
N GLU A 340 8.67 -3.46 10.58
CA GLU A 340 9.00 -4.76 11.17
C GLU A 340 8.89 -4.76 12.70
N GLU A 341 9.17 -3.65 13.37
CA GLU A 341 9.03 -3.50 14.83
C GLU A 341 7.58 -3.32 15.28
N ALA A 342 6.79 -2.49 14.60
CA ALA A 342 5.35 -2.38 14.82
C ALA A 342 4.63 -3.73 14.64
N VAL A 343 5.03 -4.53 13.63
CA VAL A 343 4.50 -5.89 13.44
C VAL A 343 4.96 -6.86 14.55
N ARG A 344 6.15 -6.69 15.13
CA ARG A 344 6.57 -7.46 16.32
C ARG A 344 5.75 -7.06 17.55
N GLU A 345 5.52 -5.77 17.77
CA GLU A 345 4.71 -5.29 18.90
C GLU A 345 3.25 -5.75 18.79
N LEU A 346 2.63 -5.63 17.62
CA LEU A 346 1.27 -6.12 17.39
C LEU A 346 1.14 -7.64 17.64
N ARG A 347 2.17 -8.43 17.32
CA ARG A 347 2.22 -9.87 17.63
C ARG A 347 2.38 -10.15 19.13
N LEU A 348 3.18 -9.35 19.84
CA LEU A 348 3.29 -9.47 21.31
C LEU A 348 1.96 -9.15 21.99
N ARG A 349 1.34 -8.02 21.64
CA ARG A 349 0.00 -7.63 22.14
C ARG A 349 -1.05 -8.70 21.81
N ALA A 350 -1.01 -9.31 20.62
CA ALA A 350 -1.91 -10.41 20.26
C ALA A 350 -1.72 -11.65 21.15
N LEU A 351 -0.47 -12.05 21.44
CA LEU A 351 -0.18 -13.17 22.36
C LEU A 351 -0.61 -12.86 23.80
N GLU A 352 -0.44 -11.62 24.26
CA GLU A 352 -0.95 -11.15 25.57
C GLU A 352 -2.48 -11.21 25.63
N PHE A 353 -3.17 -10.83 24.55
CA PHE A 353 -4.63 -10.98 24.45
C PHE A 353 -5.06 -12.46 24.43
N GLU A 354 -4.38 -13.31 23.66
CA GLU A 354 -4.64 -14.77 23.65
C GLU A 354 -4.43 -15.39 25.04
N GLU A 355 -3.37 -15.04 25.76
CA GLU A 355 -3.17 -15.51 27.14
C GLU A 355 -4.28 -14.99 28.08
N SER A 356 -4.68 -13.72 27.95
CA SER A 356 -5.77 -13.15 28.75
C SER A 356 -7.12 -13.81 28.48
N LEU A 357 -7.35 -14.27 27.24
CA LEU A 357 -8.53 -15.03 26.84
C LEU A 357 -8.48 -16.47 27.36
N ALA A 358 -7.32 -17.14 27.27
CA ALA A 358 -7.12 -18.48 27.80
C ALA A 358 -7.35 -18.52 29.32
N ARG A 359 -6.74 -17.60 30.08
CA ARG A 359 -6.97 -17.47 31.53
C ARG A 359 -8.46 -17.28 31.86
N ARG A 360 -9.16 -16.39 31.16
CA ARG A 360 -10.61 -16.18 31.34
C ARG A 360 -11.46 -17.40 30.96
N GLN A 361 -11.03 -18.19 29.97
CA GLN A 361 -11.69 -19.44 29.59
C GLN A 361 -11.46 -20.53 30.65
N ASP A 362 -10.27 -20.62 31.22
CA ASP A 362 -9.94 -21.56 32.31
C ASP A 362 -10.65 -21.18 33.62
N ASP A 363 -10.73 -19.90 33.95
CA ASP A 363 -11.51 -19.38 35.08
C ASP A 363 -13.01 -19.71 34.92
N ALA A 364 -13.59 -19.40 33.75
CA ALA A 364 -14.99 -19.70 33.45
C ALA A 364 -15.29 -21.22 33.41
N GLN A 365 -14.36 -22.05 32.96
CA GLN A 365 -14.47 -23.51 33.03
C GLN A 365 -14.41 -24.01 34.48
N GLN A 366 -13.56 -23.43 35.34
CA GLN A 366 -13.52 -23.76 36.76
C GLN A 366 -14.81 -23.34 37.46
N GLU A 367 -15.34 -22.14 37.22
CA GLU A 367 -16.64 -21.69 37.72
C GLU A 367 -17.76 -22.63 37.26
N PHE A 368 -17.80 -23.00 35.97
CA PHE A 368 -18.77 -23.95 35.44
C PHE A 368 -18.67 -25.33 36.10
N LEU A 369 -17.47 -25.86 36.32
CA LEU A 369 -17.26 -27.14 37.02
C LEU A 369 -17.69 -27.05 38.50
N VAL A 370 -17.43 -25.93 39.18
CA VAL A 370 -17.90 -25.70 40.56
C VAL A 370 -19.43 -25.64 40.62
N LEU A 371 -20.07 -24.88 39.73
CA LEU A 371 -21.53 -24.78 39.63
C LEU A 371 -22.16 -26.13 39.23
N HIS A 372 -21.54 -26.88 38.32
CA HIS A 372 -21.98 -28.22 37.93
C HIS A 372 -21.90 -29.19 39.12
N ASN A 373 -20.79 -29.24 39.85
CA ASN A 373 -20.64 -30.07 41.04
C ASN A 373 -21.63 -29.68 42.15
N GLN A 374 -21.91 -28.39 42.33
CA GLN A 374 -22.96 -27.92 43.25
C GLN A 374 -24.37 -28.37 42.79
N ALA A 375 -24.67 -28.29 41.50
CA ALA A 375 -25.94 -28.74 40.93
C ALA A 375 -26.12 -30.27 41.03
N VAL A 376 -25.06 -31.04 40.78
CA VAL A 376 -25.03 -32.50 40.99
C VAL A 376 -25.26 -32.83 42.47
N ALA A 377 -24.50 -32.25 43.40
CA ALA A 377 -24.69 -32.47 44.84
C ALA A 377 -26.07 -32.00 45.36
N HIS A 378 -26.72 -31.06 44.67
CA HIS A 378 -28.10 -30.66 44.95
C HIS A 378 -29.13 -31.66 44.40
N ALA A 379 -28.91 -32.21 43.20
CA ALA A 379 -29.73 -33.28 42.62
C ALA A 379 -29.58 -34.62 43.37
N GLU A 380 -28.37 -34.96 43.81
CA GLU A 380 -28.08 -36.10 44.69
C GLU A 380 -28.81 -35.95 46.02
N ARG A 381 -28.81 -34.75 46.63
CA ARG A 381 -29.60 -34.49 47.85
C ARG A 381 -31.10 -34.64 47.60
N ILE A 382 -31.65 -34.05 46.53
CA ILE A 382 -33.09 -34.19 46.21
C ILE A 382 -33.46 -35.66 45.97
N THR A 383 -32.61 -36.43 45.28
CA THR A 383 -32.88 -37.86 45.04
C THR A 383 -32.68 -38.71 46.30
N GLN A 384 -31.75 -38.37 47.19
CA GLN A 384 -31.66 -38.98 48.51
C GLN A 384 -32.90 -38.66 49.37
N ASP A 385 -33.26 -37.38 49.52
CA ASP A 385 -34.44 -36.93 50.29
C ASP A 385 -35.72 -37.60 49.77
N ALA A 386 -35.86 -37.74 48.45
CA ALA A 386 -36.99 -38.46 47.82
C ALA A 386 -36.95 -39.96 48.10
N ASN A 387 -35.78 -40.61 48.03
CA ASN A 387 -35.62 -42.03 48.37
C ASN A 387 -35.89 -42.29 49.86
N GLU A 388 -35.49 -41.39 50.76
CA GLU A 388 -35.78 -41.48 52.19
C GLU A 388 -37.28 -41.28 52.47
N GLN A 389 -37.95 -40.35 51.78
CA GLN A 389 -39.42 -40.21 51.83
C GLN A 389 -40.13 -41.47 51.31
N VAL A 390 -39.68 -42.05 50.19
CA VAL A 390 -40.21 -43.31 49.67
C VAL A 390 -40.01 -44.45 50.68
N ALA A 391 -38.81 -44.60 51.26
CA ALA A 391 -38.53 -45.60 52.28
C ALA A 391 -39.41 -45.43 53.53
N ALA A 392 -39.54 -44.20 54.05
CA ALA A 392 -40.41 -43.90 55.18
C ALA A 392 -41.89 -44.16 54.87
N SER A 393 -42.34 -43.90 53.63
CA SER A 393 -43.70 -44.24 53.18
C SER A 393 -43.93 -45.75 53.10
N LEU A 394 -42.93 -46.52 52.66
CA LEU A 394 -42.98 -47.99 52.63
C LEU A 394 -42.97 -48.57 54.04
N GLU A 395 -42.16 -48.06 54.97
CA GLU A 395 -42.22 -48.43 56.39
C GLU A 395 -43.55 -48.06 57.03
N HIS A 396 -44.16 -46.94 56.65
CA HIS A 396 -45.49 -46.57 57.12
C HIS A 396 -46.54 -47.55 56.60
N ALA A 397 -46.53 -47.85 55.30
CA ALA A 397 -47.41 -48.83 54.68
C ALA A 397 -47.24 -50.23 55.30
N GLN A 398 -46.01 -50.68 55.54
CA GLN A 398 -45.72 -51.95 56.24
C GLN A 398 -46.25 -51.95 57.68
N ARG A 399 -46.10 -50.85 58.44
CA ARG A 399 -46.66 -50.73 59.79
C ARG A 399 -48.18 -50.68 59.81
N VAL A 400 -48.82 -50.11 58.78
CA VAL A 400 -50.29 -50.15 58.62
C VAL A 400 -50.75 -51.55 58.23
N ALA A 401 -50.05 -52.22 57.30
CA ALA A 401 -50.34 -53.61 56.91
C ALA A 401 -50.18 -54.59 58.08
N ALA A 402 -49.09 -54.50 58.86
CA ALA A 402 -48.90 -55.34 60.04
C ALA A 402 -49.99 -55.12 61.11
N LYS A 403 -50.43 -53.87 61.31
CA LYS A 403 -51.59 -53.58 62.16
C LYS A 403 -52.88 -54.16 61.61
N ALA A 404 -53.09 -54.11 60.29
CA ALA A 404 -54.26 -54.71 59.64
C ALA A 404 -54.27 -56.25 59.77
N ASP A 405 -53.11 -56.90 59.61
CA ASP A 405 -52.92 -58.33 59.87
C ASP A 405 -53.22 -58.68 61.33
N ASP A 406 -52.75 -57.88 62.29
CA ASP A 406 -53.05 -58.10 63.72
C ASP A 406 -54.52 -57.85 64.07
N PHE A 407 -55.18 -56.88 63.42
CA PHE A 407 -56.63 -56.72 63.51
C PHE A 407 -57.37 -57.92 62.91
N ASP A 408 -56.99 -58.43 61.73
CA ASP A 408 -57.60 -59.61 61.11
C ASP A 408 -57.37 -60.88 61.98
N ARG A 409 -56.18 -61.08 62.53
CA ARG A 409 -55.90 -62.15 63.51
C ARG A 409 -56.81 -62.03 64.74
N LEU A 410 -56.97 -60.82 65.29
CA LEU A 410 -57.82 -60.57 66.45
C LEU A 410 -59.31 -60.80 66.13
N MET A 411 -59.78 -60.35 64.97
CA MET A 411 -61.17 -60.57 64.52
C MET A 411 -61.45 -62.04 64.23
N ARG A 412 -60.50 -62.79 63.65
CA ARG A 412 -60.59 -64.25 63.49
C ARG A 412 -60.58 -64.99 64.83
N ALA A 413 -59.78 -64.54 65.79
CA ALA A 413 -59.76 -65.10 67.14
C ALA A 413 -61.09 -64.84 67.89
N GLN A 414 -61.64 -63.63 67.78
CA GLN A 414 -62.96 -63.29 68.32
C GLN A 414 -64.07 -64.11 67.64
N ALA A 415 -64.04 -64.27 66.31
CA ALA A 415 -64.99 -65.10 65.59
C ALA A 415 -64.93 -66.57 66.05
N ALA A 416 -63.72 -67.13 66.21
CA ALA A 416 -63.53 -68.48 66.73
C ALA A 416 -63.98 -68.63 68.20
N GLN A 417 -63.80 -67.61 69.04
CA GLN A 417 -64.35 -67.60 70.41
C GLN A 417 -65.89 -67.58 70.39
N ILE A 418 -66.50 -66.71 69.59
CA ILE A 418 -67.96 -66.61 69.44
C ILE A 418 -68.53 -67.94 68.93
N GLU A 419 -67.86 -68.60 67.99
CA GLU A 419 -68.25 -69.93 67.52
C GLU A 419 -68.12 -70.98 68.63
N ALA A 420 -67.02 -71.00 69.38
CA ALA A 420 -66.83 -71.93 70.49
C ALA A 420 -67.88 -71.73 71.60
N GLU A 421 -68.20 -70.49 71.97
CA GLU A 421 -69.27 -70.16 72.92
C GLU A 421 -70.64 -70.59 72.38
N ALA A 422 -70.93 -70.37 71.10
CA ALA A 422 -72.15 -70.85 70.46
C ALA A 422 -72.24 -72.39 70.47
N GLN A 423 -71.14 -73.10 70.20
CA GLN A 423 -71.08 -74.56 70.29
C GLN A 423 -71.29 -75.06 71.73
N ILE A 424 -70.76 -74.39 72.75
CA ILE A 424 -71.01 -74.73 74.17
C ILE A 424 -72.48 -74.53 74.52
N ARG A 425 -73.06 -73.37 74.21
CA ARG A 425 -74.48 -73.07 74.46
C ARG A 425 -75.41 -74.06 73.71
N ALA A 426 -75.03 -74.48 72.49
CA ALA A 426 -75.73 -75.51 71.73
C ALA A 426 -75.64 -76.90 72.38
N ARG A 427 -74.48 -77.30 72.93
CA ARG A 427 -74.33 -78.56 73.68
C ARG A 427 -75.14 -78.55 74.97
N GLU A 428 -75.03 -77.49 75.77
CA GLU A 428 -75.82 -77.36 77.01
C GLU A 428 -77.34 -77.44 76.76
N THR A 429 -77.83 -76.86 75.66
CA THR A 429 -79.27 -76.90 75.32
C THR A 429 -79.70 -78.28 74.82
N LEU A 430 -78.84 -78.98 74.08
CA LEU A 430 -79.06 -80.39 73.72
C LEU A 430 -79.03 -81.32 74.95
N ASP A 431 -78.13 -81.10 75.90
CA ASP A 431 -78.02 -81.95 77.09
C ASP A 431 -79.13 -81.62 78.12
N ARG A 432 -79.53 -80.35 78.27
CA ARG A 432 -80.76 -79.98 78.98
C ARG A 432 -82.02 -80.59 78.34
N ALA A 433 -82.05 -80.75 77.01
CA ALA A 433 -83.12 -81.46 76.32
C ALA A 433 -83.06 -82.98 76.55
N ARG A 434 -81.87 -83.60 76.56
CA ARG A 434 -81.68 -85.00 76.96
C ARG A 434 -82.16 -85.27 78.37
N ASP A 435 -81.71 -84.49 79.35
CA ASP A 435 -82.10 -84.64 80.77
C ASP A 435 -83.61 -84.53 80.98
N LYS A 436 -84.28 -83.68 80.18
CA LYS A 436 -85.73 -83.54 80.20
C LYS A 436 -86.41 -84.75 79.54
N ALA A 437 -85.89 -85.25 78.42
CA ALA A 437 -86.38 -86.47 77.78
C ALA A 437 -86.17 -87.72 78.65
N GLN A 438 -85.00 -87.85 79.30
CA GLN A 438 -84.64 -88.91 80.24
C GLN A 438 -85.64 -88.96 81.41
N ARG A 439 -85.91 -87.80 82.05
CA ARG A 439 -86.93 -87.69 83.11
C ARG A 439 -88.35 -88.00 82.64
N ILE A 440 -88.71 -87.63 81.41
CA ILE A 440 -90.01 -88.02 80.82
C ILE A 440 -90.07 -89.54 80.62
N ILE A 441 -89.03 -90.16 80.09
CA ILE A 441 -88.95 -91.63 79.91
C ILE A 441 -89.04 -92.35 81.25
N GLU A 442 -88.29 -91.89 82.26
CA GLU A 442 -88.25 -92.48 83.60
C GLU A 442 -89.61 -92.35 84.33
N MET A 443 -90.25 -91.19 84.23
CA MET A 443 -91.60 -90.95 84.76
C MET A 443 -92.68 -91.78 84.04
N VAL A 444 -92.61 -91.90 82.71
CA VAL A 444 -93.51 -92.76 81.91
C VAL A 444 -93.27 -94.24 82.21
N THR A 445 -92.02 -94.66 82.40
CA THR A 445 -91.66 -96.05 82.74
C THR A 445 -92.15 -96.40 84.14
N THR A 446 -91.97 -95.50 85.12
CA THR A 446 -92.47 -95.67 86.49
C THR A 446 -93.99 -95.75 86.51
N ASN A 447 -94.68 -94.86 85.80
CA ASN A 447 -96.13 -94.89 85.64
C ASN A 447 -96.59 -96.20 84.97
N SER A 448 -95.93 -96.64 83.90
CA SER A 448 -96.23 -97.91 83.24
C SER A 448 -96.04 -99.13 84.15
N GLN A 449 -94.98 -99.15 84.97
CA GLN A 449 -94.78 -100.18 85.99
C GLN A 449 -95.81 -100.11 87.13
N SER A 450 -96.28 -98.91 87.48
CA SER A 450 -97.35 -98.70 88.45
C SER A 450 -98.67 -99.26 87.92
N VAL A 451 -99.06 -98.89 86.70
CA VAL A 451 -100.27 -99.40 86.02
C VAL A 451 -100.21 -100.92 85.78
N LEU A 452 -99.04 -101.47 85.48
CA LEU A 452 -98.84 -102.93 85.39
C LEU A 452 -99.00 -103.62 86.75
N ARG A 453 -98.49 -103.05 87.86
CA ARG A 453 -98.72 -103.59 89.21
C ARG A 453 -100.19 -103.48 89.63
N ASP A 454 -100.83 -102.35 89.36
CA ASP A 454 -102.26 -102.14 89.61
C ASP A 454 -103.10 -103.17 88.83
N ALA A 455 -102.75 -103.43 87.57
CA ALA A 455 -103.38 -104.47 86.76
C ALA A 455 -103.13 -105.88 87.32
N GLU A 456 -101.87 -106.21 87.70
CA GLU A 456 -101.54 -107.48 88.34
C GLU A 456 -102.34 -107.69 89.62
N ASP A 457 -102.30 -106.75 90.56
CA ASP A 457 -103.02 -106.86 91.84
C ASP A 457 -104.53 -106.92 91.64
N ARG A 458 -105.08 -106.22 90.64
CA ARG A 458 -106.50 -106.37 90.24
C ARG A 458 -106.80 -107.78 89.69
N THR A 459 -105.89 -108.43 88.96
CA THR A 459 -106.05 -109.85 88.58
C THR A 459 -105.89 -110.81 89.75
N ARG A 460 -105.01 -110.52 90.72
CA ARG A 460 -104.88 -111.28 91.97
C ARG A 460 -106.16 -111.17 92.80
N GLN A 461 -106.74 -109.97 92.88
CA GLN A 461 -108.00 -109.70 93.58
C GLN A 461 -109.20 -110.40 92.91
N LEU A 462 -109.29 -110.39 91.57
CA LEU A 462 -110.30 -111.18 90.84
C LEU A 462 -110.14 -112.70 91.05
N ARG A 463 -108.89 -113.20 91.06
CA ARG A 463 -108.59 -114.62 91.32
C ARG A 463 -108.91 -115.03 92.76
N TRP A 464 -108.67 -114.13 93.72
CA TRP A 464 -109.08 -114.30 95.12
C TRP A 464 -110.61 -114.25 95.28
N GLN A 465 -111.32 -113.36 94.58
CA GLN A 465 -112.78 -113.29 94.55
C GLN A 465 -113.41 -114.57 93.96
N GLN A 466 -112.82 -115.19 92.94
CA GLN A 466 -113.27 -116.51 92.45
C GLN A 466 -113.09 -117.61 93.50
N HIS A 467 -111.99 -117.60 94.26
CA HIS A 467 -111.75 -118.57 95.32
C HIS A 467 -112.72 -118.36 96.51
N GLN A 468 -112.97 -117.11 96.88
CA GLN A 468 -113.99 -116.73 97.85
C GLN A 468 -115.39 -117.19 97.41
N LEU A 469 -115.82 -116.94 96.17
CA LEU A 469 -117.10 -117.43 95.64
C LEU A 469 -117.22 -118.96 95.67
N THR A 470 -116.13 -119.68 95.44
CA THR A 470 -116.09 -121.15 95.51
C THR A 470 -116.23 -121.66 96.95
N SER A 471 -115.57 -120.99 97.91
CA SER A 471 -115.71 -121.28 99.35
C SER A 471 -117.11 -120.95 99.86
N PHE A 472 -117.64 -119.78 99.50
CA PHE A 472 -118.93 -119.26 99.93
C PHE A 472 -120.09 -120.15 99.44
N MET A 473 -119.99 -120.73 98.23
CA MET A 473 -120.96 -121.71 97.72
C MET A 473 -120.96 -123.05 98.49
N ALA A 474 -119.89 -123.39 99.22
CA ALA A 474 -119.89 -124.54 100.13
C ALA A 474 -120.47 -124.18 101.50
N GLU A 475 -120.13 -123.00 102.01
CA GLU A 475 -120.47 -122.51 103.35
C GLU A 475 -121.95 -122.07 103.48
N VAL A 476 -122.51 -121.47 102.43
CA VAL A 476 -123.93 -121.03 102.37
C VAL A 476 -124.95 -122.19 102.33
N LYS A 477 -124.50 -123.45 102.27
CA LYS A 477 -125.41 -124.61 102.30
C LYS A 477 -125.79 -125.07 103.73
N GLU A 478 -125.11 -124.62 104.78
CA GLU A 478 -125.35 -125.04 106.18
C GLU A 478 -126.07 -123.98 107.06
N LEU A 479 -126.17 -122.72 106.65
CA LEU A 479 -127.11 -121.73 107.22
C LEU A 479 -128.09 -121.30 106.11
N ILE A 480 -129.42 -121.41 106.20
CA ILE A 480 -130.33 -121.28 107.35
C ILE A 480 -130.15 -119.96 108.12
N ARG A 481 -130.69 -118.88 107.52
CA ARG A 481 -131.25 -117.67 108.17
C ARG A 481 -130.27 -116.72 108.92
N PRO A 482 -130.66 -115.44 109.16
CA PRO A 482 -131.30 -114.52 108.20
C PRO A 482 -130.86 -113.02 108.30
N GLU A 483 -131.10 -112.26 107.21
CA GLU A 483 -131.53 -110.84 107.20
C GLU A 483 -130.64 -109.67 107.76
N ALA A 484 -131.08 -108.45 107.40
CA ALA A 484 -130.72 -107.10 107.92
C ALA A 484 -129.54 -106.30 107.26
N PRO A 485 -129.58 -104.92 107.28
CA PRO A 485 -129.06 -104.11 106.14
C PRO A 485 -128.33 -102.76 106.46
N ARG A 486 -128.06 -101.93 105.42
CA ARG A 486 -128.24 -100.43 105.33
C ARG A 486 -127.04 -99.42 105.45
N GLU A 487 -126.98 -98.46 104.48
CA GLU A 487 -126.59 -96.99 104.49
C GLU A 487 -125.18 -96.38 104.91
N ALA A 488 -124.90 -95.16 104.37
CA ALA A 488 -123.99 -94.04 104.82
C ALA A 488 -122.42 -94.14 104.71
N ALA A 489 -121.56 -93.08 104.75
CA ALA A 489 -121.57 -91.61 104.40
C ALA A 489 -120.15 -90.92 104.60
N ALA A 490 -119.97 -89.62 104.24
CA ALA A 490 -118.94 -88.60 104.68
C ALA A 490 -117.42 -88.68 104.25
N GLU A 491 -116.51 -87.68 104.40
CA GLU A 491 -116.49 -86.17 104.20
C GLU A 491 -115.06 -85.51 104.39
N ALA A 492 -114.89 -84.18 104.12
CA ALA A 492 -113.90 -83.19 104.70
C ALA A 492 -112.45 -82.96 104.05
N PRO A 493 -111.60 -81.93 104.45
CA PRO A 493 -111.26 -80.76 103.59
C PRO A 493 -109.82 -80.08 103.66
N ASP A 494 -109.70 -78.88 103.02
CA ASP A 494 -108.87 -77.66 103.34
C ASP A 494 -107.51 -77.29 102.62
N ALA A 495 -107.08 -76.01 102.70
CA ALA A 495 -105.98 -75.30 101.98
C ALA A 495 -104.88 -74.66 102.92
N PRO A 496 -103.91 -73.74 102.55
CA PRO A 496 -104.04 -72.45 101.82
C PRO A 496 -102.81 -71.97 100.96
N GLU A 497 -102.72 -70.65 100.66
CA GLU A 497 -101.71 -69.90 99.83
C GLU A 497 -100.85 -68.91 100.70
N PRO A 498 -99.81 -68.18 100.19
CA PRO A 498 -100.00 -66.77 99.72
C PRO A 498 -98.97 -66.16 98.71
N ALA A 499 -99.25 -64.94 98.20
CA ALA A 499 -98.39 -64.06 97.37
C ALA A 499 -97.35 -63.23 98.19
N ALA A 500 -96.57 -62.21 97.72
CA ALA A 500 -96.55 -61.30 96.55
C ALA A 500 -95.15 -60.60 96.37
N ALA A 501 -95.01 -59.38 95.83
CA ALA A 501 -94.84 -58.97 94.42
C ALA A 501 -94.25 -57.51 94.32
N ASN A 502 -93.55 -57.08 93.24
CA ASN A 502 -93.23 -55.64 92.98
C ASN A 502 -92.70 -55.28 91.56
N GLU A 503 -92.71 -53.97 91.23
CA GLU A 503 -92.38 -53.26 89.95
C GLU A 503 -91.35 -52.10 90.23
N PRO A 504 -91.01 -51.10 89.35
CA PRO A 504 -90.99 -50.95 87.87
C PRO A 504 -89.66 -50.29 87.34
N ALA A 505 -89.60 -49.81 86.07
CA ALA A 505 -89.00 -48.52 85.58
C ALA A 505 -88.33 -48.53 84.16
N ALA A 506 -88.22 -47.35 83.54
CA ALA A 506 -87.56 -46.99 82.25
C ALA A 506 -87.05 -45.50 82.35
N PRO A 507 -86.82 -44.65 81.30
CA PRO A 507 -86.61 -44.82 79.83
C PRO A 507 -85.45 -43.90 79.23
N GLU A 508 -85.48 -43.63 77.91
CA GLU A 508 -85.00 -42.41 77.16
C GLU A 508 -83.60 -42.25 76.48
N HIS A 509 -83.70 -41.97 75.15
CA HIS A 509 -82.99 -41.12 74.14
C HIS A 509 -82.08 -39.93 74.57
N PRO A 510 -81.41 -39.13 73.65
CA PRO A 510 -81.39 -39.07 72.15
C PRO A 510 -79.93 -39.26 71.57
N ALA A 511 -79.35 -38.68 70.48
CA ALA A 511 -79.70 -37.61 69.50
C ALA A 511 -78.91 -37.63 68.14
N GLN A 512 -79.32 -36.69 67.27
CA GLN A 512 -78.85 -36.02 66.01
C GLN A 512 -77.36 -35.54 65.89
N ASP A 513 -76.81 -35.00 64.76
CA ASP A 513 -77.34 -34.43 63.48
C ASP A 513 -76.31 -34.47 62.27
N GLU A 514 -76.65 -33.90 61.10
CA GLU A 514 -75.87 -33.76 59.82
C GLU A 514 -74.88 -32.53 59.79
N PRO A 515 -74.38 -31.88 58.67
CA PRO A 515 -74.45 -32.11 57.18
C PRO A 515 -73.21 -31.73 56.25
N ALA A 516 -73.35 -32.04 54.94
CA ALA A 516 -72.75 -31.38 53.73
C ALA A 516 -71.19 -31.37 53.53
N ALA A 517 -70.57 -31.00 52.37
CA ALA A 517 -71.03 -30.48 51.06
C ALA A 517 -70.05 -30.76 49.86
N GLN A 518 -70.62 -30.87 48.64
CA GLN A 518 -70.22 -30.26 47.32
C GLN A 518 -68.87 -30.48 46.59
N GLU A 519 -68.99 -30.73 45.27
CA GLU A 519 -68.07 -30.50 44.11
C GLU A 519 -68.06 -29.00 43.67
N PRO A 520 -67.20 -28.43 42.75
CA PRO A 520 -66.74 -29.03 41.47
C PRO A 520 -65.41 -28.56 40.79
N ALA A 521 -65.16 -29.14 39.60
CA ALA A 521 -64.55 -28.65 38.33
C ALA A 521 -63.52 -27.49 38.22
N GLU A 522 -62.49 -27.73 37.39
CA GLU A 522 -61.91 -26.91 36.29
C GLU A 522 -60.96 -27.86 35.51
N ASP A 523 -60.92 -28.06 34.17
CA ASP A 523 -61.08 -27.27 32.92
C ASP A 523 -59.73 -26.81 32.29
N ALA A 524 -59.68 -26.64 30.96
CA ALA A 524 -58.48 -26.50 30.15
C ALA A 524 -58.31 -25.09 29.55
N PRO A 525 -57.09 -24.74 29.08
CA PRO A 525 -56.89 -24.66 27.63
C PRO A 525 -55.54 -25.32 27.20
N SER A 526 -55.25 -25.71 25.95
CA SER A 526 -55.68 -25.29 24.60
C SER A 526 -54.98 -24.02 24.06
N GLU A 527 -54.65 -24.06 22.76
CA GLU A 527 -53.98 -23.03 21.96
C GLU A 527 -52.53 -22.67 22.38
N ALA A 528 -51.59 -22.32 21.48
CA ALA A 528 -51.67 -22.19 20.02
C ALA A 528 -50.46 -22.85 19.33
N ALA A 529 -50.61 -23.13 18.04
CA ALA A 529 -49.52 -23.45 17.12
C ALA A 529 -49.25 -22.25 16.19
N GLU A 530 -48.29 -22.39 15.26
CA GLU A 530 -47.94 -21.42 14.21
C GLU A 530 -47.23 -20.13 14.73
N ASN A 531 -46.38 -19.41 13.98
CA ASN A 531 -45.95 -19.61 12.58
C ASN A 531 -44.54 -19.05 12.26
N THR A 532 -43.98 -19.49 11.12
CA THR A 532 -43.01 -18.83 10.18
C THR A 532 -42.00 -17.74 10.62
N GLY A 533 -40.79 -17.81 10.04
CA GLY A 533 -39.80 -16.70 9.99
C GLY A 533 -38.43 -17.15 10.52
N GLU A 534 -37.56 -17.85 9.78
CA GLU A 534 -36.98 -17.51 8.46
C GLU A 534 -36.23 -16.17 8.44
N HIS A 535 -34.95 -16.18 8.87
CA HIS A 535 -33.86 -15.59 8.08
C HIS A 535 -32.47 -16.05 8.56
N ALA A 536 -31.67 -16.48 7.59
CA ALA A 536 -30.21 -16.63 7.61
C ALA A 536 -29.75 -16.51 6.13
N PRO A 537 -28.47 -16.26 5.86
CA PRO A 537 -27.80 -15.00 6.17
C PRO A 537 -27.21 -14.32 4.91
N GLU A 538 -26.88 -13.03 5.02
CA GLU A 538 -25.82 -12.35 4.25
C GLU A 538 -24.88 -11.64 5.25
#